data_AF-A0A2H0CCF2-F1
#
_entry.id   AF-A0A2H0CCF2-F1
#
_cell.length_a   1.000
_cell.length_b   1.000
_cell.length_c   1.000
_cell.angle_alpha   90.00
_cell.angle_beta   90.00
_cell.angle_gamma   90.00
#
_symmetry.space_group_name_H-M   'P 1'
#
loop_
_entity.id
_entity.type
_entity.pdbx_description
1 polymer ?
#
loop_
_entity_poly.entity_id
_entity_poly.type
_entity_poly.pdbx_seq_one_letter_code
_entity_poly.pdbx_strand_id
1 'polypeptide(L)'
;MMPTWQESSRITSTLQRRLRKRSNACLRLTENIIYAKPMTKDKYEAIFCDLGNVLINFDHRIAVKKILANTRKNEHDIYQLFFDSGLTKDYEEGKISSSDFFKKVRDSLELDMGNEKLLPIWNDIFFEGPLNKKIQAFLGEAKEKYKLVMISNINETHWEFLKNRVPVFSKFDKLILSYEVGFRKPAKEIYDAALKSANAVPSKAFYIDDRKDLIEAASKFGIKGVAFEGEEAFEKIKVALA
;
A
#
# COMPACT_ATOMS: atom_id res chain seq x y z
N MET A 1 8.18 -1.73 105.69
CA MET A 1 8.38 -0.38 105.12
C MET A 1 8.31 -0.50 103.60
N MET A 2 7.18 -0.06 103.02
CA MET A 2 7.04 0.27 101.60
C MET A 2 7.46 1.73 101.37
N PRO A 3 7.78 2.12 100.13
CA PRO A 3 6.88 3.01 99.36
C PRO A 3 6.58 2.41 97.96
N THR A 4 5.34 2.29 97.46
CA THR A 4 4.30 3.26 97.05
C THR A 4 4.51 3.93 95.68
N TRP A 5 3.70 3.57 94.67
CA TRP A 5 2.58 4.35 94.06
C TRP A 5 3.04 5.13 92.80
N GLN A 6 2.58 4.75 91.60
CA GLN A 6 1.51 5.36 90.77
C GLN A 6 1.98 6.48 89.81
N GLU A 7 1.17 6.61 88.75
CA GLU A 7 1.09 7.67 87.73
C GLU A 7 1.91 7.46 86.45
N SER A 8 1.40 7.71 85.24
CA SER A 8 0.05 7.95 84.75
C SER A 8 0.12 7.86 83.23
N SER A 9 -0.87 7.19 82.65
CA SER A 9 -1.51 7.53 81.37
C SER A 9 -1.17 8.92 80.80
N ARG A 10 -0.41 8.92 79.70
CA ARG A 10 -0.31 9.93 78.61
C ARG A 10 0.77 9.37 77.68
N ILE A 11 0.50 8.69 76.58
CA ILE A 11 -0.08 9.25 75.35
C ILE A 11 -0.57 8.03 74.52
N THR A 12 -1.82 7.62 74.73
CA THR A 12 -2.63 7.08 73.64
C THR A 12 -3.17 8.28 72.87
N SER A 13 -2.66 8.53 71.66
CA SER A 13 -3.47 9.10 70.57
C SER A 13 -2.72 9.32 69.26
N THR A 14 -1.39 9.34 69.23
CA THR A 14 -0.67 9.73 67.99
C THR A 14 -0.07 8.56 67.20
N LEU A 15 0.17 7.39 67.82
CA LEU A 15 0.80 6.23 67.16
C LEU A 15 -0.20 5.16 66.66
N GLN A 16 -1.35 4.96 67.34
CA GLN A 16 -2.40 4.06 66.82
C GLN A 16 -3.19 4.65 65.63
N ARG A 17 -3.16 5.98 65.45
CA ARG A 17 -3.75 6.65 64.27
C ARG A 17 -2.84 6.67 63.04
N ARG A 18 -1.54 6.41 63.21
CA ARG A 18 -0.57 6.28 62.10
C ARG A 18 -0.40 4.84 61.59
N LEU A 19 -0.73 3.83 62.39
CA LEU A 19 -0.69 2.42 61.95
C LEU A 19 -2.00 1.92 61.31
N ARG A 20 -3.15 2.55 61.59
CA ARG A 20 -4.41 2.27 60.84
C ARG A 20 -4.57 3.03 59.52
N LYS A 21 -3.65 3.95 59.18
CA LYS A 21 -3.63 4.65 57.87
C LYS A 21 -2.53 4.19 56.90
N ARG A 22 -1.75 3.17 57.27
CA ARG A 22 -0.78 2.53 56.37
C ARG A 22 -1.17 1.12 55.92
N SER A 23 -2.37 0.63 56.30
CA SER A 23 -2.88 -0.67 55.85
C SER A 23 -3.90 -0.61 54.70
N ASN A 24 -4.26 0.58 54.21
CA ASN A 24 -5.19 0.75 53.07
C ASN A 24 -4.53 1.31 51.80
N ALA A 25 -3.22 1.56 51.81
CA ALA A 25 -2.47 1.99 50.62
C ALA A 25 -1.76 0.83 49.91
N CYS A 26 -1.63 -0.34 50.56
CA CYS A 26 -1.01 -1.53 49.98
C CYS A 26 -2.04 -2.54 49.40
N LEU A 27 -3.35 -2.27 49.54
CA LEU A 27 -4.43 -3.13 49.06
C LEU A 27 -5.26 -2.51 47.92
N ARG A 28 -4.74 -1.47 47.26
CA ARG A 28 -5.34 -0.86 46.05
C ARG A 28 -4.36 -0.73 44.89
N LEU A 29 -3.43 -1.68 44.77
CA LEU A 29 -2.48 -1.73 43.64
C LEU A 29 -2.39 -3.11 42.97
N THR A 30 -3.30 -4.03 43.27
CA THR A 30 -3.29 -5.39 42.70
C THR A 30 -4.57 -5.76 41.95
N GLU A 31 -5.37 -4.80 41.49
CA GLU A 31 -6.58 -5.07 40.69
C GLU A 31 -6.61 -4.37 39.32
N ASN A 32 -5.45 -3.91 38.81
CA ASN A 32 -5.32 -3.45 37.43
C ASN A 32 -4.12 -4.11 36.72
N ILE A 33 -3.80 -5.35 37.09
CA ILE A 33 -2.95 -6.18 36.23
C ILE A 33 -3.85 -6.75 35.13
N ILE A 34 -3.86 -6.02 34.02
CA ILE A 34 -3.82 -6.58 32.66
C ILE A 34 -4.91 -7.64 32.38
N TYR A 35 -6.14 -7.19 32.18
CA TYR A 35 -6.95 -7.75 31.09
C TYR A 35 -6.76 -6.86 29.86
N ALA A 36 -5.51 -6.76 29.40
CA ALA A 36 -5.33 -6.52 27.98
C ALA A 36 -5.93 -7.77 27.31
N LYS A 37 -7.13 -7.62 26.75
CA LYS A 37 -7.71 -8.59 25.81
C LYS A 37 -6.55 -9.01 24.91
N PRO A 38 -6.22 -10.31 24.77
CA PRO A 38 -5.14 -10.71 23.88
C PRO A 38 -5.44 -10.05 22.55
N MET A 39 -4.58 -9.11 22.12
CA MET A 39 -4.71 -8.51 20.81
C MET A 39 -4.63 -9.70 19.87
N THR A 40 -5.76 -10.07 19.28
CA THR A 40 -5.80 -11.13 18.28
C THR A 40 -4.80 -10.70 17.23
N LYS A 41 -3.67 -11.41 17.14
CA LYS A 41 -2.61 -11.05 16.20
C LYS A 41 -3.28 -10.92 14.85
N ASP A 42 -3.17 -9.75 14.23
CA ASP A 42 -3.91 -9.47 13.01
C ASP A 42 -3.66 -10.57 11.98
N LYS A 43 -4.74 -10.90 11.26
CA LYS A 43 -4.70 -11.96 10.27
C LYS A 43 -3.56 -11.72 9.27
N TYR A 44 -3.38 -10.47 8.87
CA TYR A 44 -2.34 -9.99 7.97
C TYR A 44 -1.41 -8.99 8.69
N GLU A 45 -0.19 -8.86 8.19
CA GLU A 45 0.86 -7.96 8.66
C GLU A 45 1.22 -6.92 7.57
N ALA A 46 0.97 -7.24 6.29
CA ALA A 46 1.23 -6.38 5.16
C ALA A 46 0.04 -6.30 4.19
N ILE A 47 -0.13 -5.13 3.56
CA ILE A 47 -1.04 -4.90 2.45
C ILE A 47 -0.22 -4.58 1.22
N PHE A 48 -0.44 -5.37 0.16
CA PHE A 48 0.07 -5.12 -1.17
C PHE A 48 -1.02 -4.45 -1.98
N CYS A 49 -0.69 -3.37 -2.68
CA CYS A 49 -1.67 -2.59 -3.42
C CYS A 49 -1.16 -2.24 -4.82
N ASP A 50 -1.98 -2.50 -5.83
CA ASP A 50 -1.72 -2.01 -7.18
C ASP A 50 -1.92 -0.50 -7.29
N LEU A 51 -1.36 0.08 -8.35
CA LEU A 51 -1.53 1.48 -8.71
C LEU A 51 -2.73 1.70 -9.65
N GLY A 52 -2.74 1.03 -10.79
CA GLY A 52 -3.64 1.31 -11.91
C GLY A 52 -5.07 0.86 -11.59
N ASN A 53 -6.04 1.75 -11.79
CA ASN A 53 -7.45 1.58 -11.44
C ASN A 53 -7.74 1.27 -9.96
N VAL A 54 -6.72 1.19 -9.10
CA VAL A 54 -6.85 1.11 -7.65
C VAL A 54 -6.57 2.47 -7.01
N LEU A 55 -5.31 2.92 -7.02
CA LEU A 55 -4.92 4.21 -6.44
C LEU A 55 -5.13 5.38 -7.40
N ILE A 56 -5.11 5.14 -8.72
CA ILE A 56 -5.41 6.13 -9.75
C ILE A 56 -5.95 5.42 -10.98
N ASN A 57 -6.96 5.98 -11.65
CA ASN A 57 -7.46 5.38 -12.88
C ASN A 57 -6.51 5.65 -14.04
N PHE A 58 -6.54 4.77 -15.03
CA PHE A 58 -5.85 5.00 -16.29
C PHE A 58 -6.64 4.49 -17.48
N ASP A 59 -6.45 5.12 -18.63
CA ASP A 59 -7.04 4.69 -19.89
C ASP A 59 -6.10 4.97 -21.08
N HIS A 60 -5.48 3.92 -21.62
CA HIS A 60 -4.59 4.03 -22.76
C HIS A 60 -5.29 4.55 -24.03
N ARG A 61 -6.62 4.43 -24.14
CA ARG A 61 -7.39 4.95 -25.28
C ARG A 61 -7.22 6.46 -25.43
N ILE A 62 -6.95 7.18 -24.33
CA ILE A 62 -6.66 8.62 -24.34
C ILE A 62 -5.39 8.89 -25.16
N ALA A 63 -4.30 8.15 -24.89
CA ALA A 63 -3.06 8.29 -25.63
C ALA A 63 -3.23 7.84 -27.09
N VAL A 64 -3.89 6.69 -27.33
CA VAL A 64 -4.17 6.18 -28.69
C VAL A 64 -4.88 7.24 -29.53
N LYS A 65 -5.97 7.82 -29.03
CA LYS A 65 -6.74 8.85 -29.75
C LYS A 65 -5.91 10.09 -30.08
N LYS A 66 -5.04 10.53 -29.16
CA LYS A 66 -4.17 11.70 -29.37
C LYS A 66 -3.04 11.41 -30.35
N ILE A 67 -2.46 10.21 -30.29
CA ILE A 67 -1.44 9.75 -31.23
C ILE A 67 -2.02 9.64 -32.63
N LEU A 68 -3.23 9.10 -32.77
CA LEU A 68 -3.93 8.93 -34.05
C LEU A 68 -4.03 10.24 -34.86
N ALA A 69 -4.16 11.39 -34.18
CA ALA A 69 -4.18 12.70 -34.82
C ALA A 69 -2.82 13.19 -35.37
N ASN A 70 -1.73 12.47 -35.08
CA ASN A 70 -0.34 12.84 -35.40
C ASN A 70 0.41 11.73 -36.18
N THR A 71 -0.32 10.79 -36.77
CA THR A 71 0.22 9.67 -37.55
C THR A 71 -0.58 9.44 -38.83
N ARG A 72 0.05 8.79 -39.82
CA ARG A 72 -0.62 8.22 -40.99
C ARG A 72 -1.11 6.77 -40.77
N LYS A 73 -0.75 6.16 -39.65
CA LYS A 73 -1.18 4.82 -39.24
C LYS A 73 -2.63 4.83 -38.76
N ASN A 74 -3.23 3.65 -38.68
CA ASN A 74 -4.58 3.48 -38.14
C ASN A 74 -4.52 3.12 -36.64
N GLU A 75 -5.69 3.10 -36.01
CA GLU A 75 -5.83 2.77 -34.59
C GLU A 75 -5.33 1.34 -34.26
N HIS A 76 -5.57 0.36 -35.14
CA HIS A 76 -5.10 -1.02 -34.96
C HIS A 76 -3.56 -1.09 -34.91
N ASP A 77 -2.85 -0.34 -35.73
CA ASP A 77 -1.37 -0.29 -35.72
C ASP A 77 -0.85 0.21 -34.36
N ILE A 78 -1.52 1.20 -33.75
CA ILE A 78 -1.16 1.74 -32.43
C ILE A 78 -1.41 0.70 -31.35
N TYR A 79 -2.55 0.01 -31.37
CA TYR A 79 -2.84 -1.07 -30.42
C TYR A 79 -1.83 -2.21 -30.55
N GLN A 80 -1.57 -2.67 -31.77
CA GLN A 80 -0.61 -3.73 -32.02
C GLN A 80 0.77 -3.37 -31.46
N LEU A 81 1.21 -2.11 -31.65
CA LEU A 81 2.48 -1.65 -31.11
C LEU A 81 2.49 -1.64 -29.57
N PHE A 82 1.46 -1.10 -28.92
CA PHE A 82 1.47 -0.94 -27.46
C PHE A 82 1.15 -2.22 -26.68
N PHE A 83 0.30 -3.09 -27.21
CA PHE A 83 -0.22 -4.24 -26.46
C PHE A 83 0.32 -5.58 -26.94
N ASP A 84 0.63 -5.73 -28.24
CA ASP A 84 0.97 -7.05 -28.81
C ASP A 84 2.46 -7.19 -29.17
N SER A 85 3.13 -6.09 -29.52
CA SER A 85 4.53 -6.14 -29.99
C SER A 85 5.56 -6.51 -28.91
N GLY A 86 5.16 -6.44 -27.63
CA GLY A 86 6.07 -6.56 -26.49
C GLY A 86 6.84 -5.28 -26.14
N LEU A 87 6.71 -4.19 -26.92
CA LEU A 87 7.45 -2.95 -26.68
C LEU A 87 7.16 -2.32 -25.31
N THR A 88 5.88 -2.16 -24.96
CA THR A 88 5.48 -1.67 -23.62
C THR A 88 5.93 -2.63 -22.53
N LYS A 89 5.92 -3.93 -22.84
CA LYS A 89 6.37 -4.95 -21.90
C LYS A 89 7.85 -4.81 -21.55
N ASP A 90 8.70 -4.64 -22.55
CA ASP A 90 10.14 -4.45 -22.36
C ASP A 90 10.43 -3.15 -21.61
N TYR A 91 9.65 -2.10 -21.86
CA TYR A 91 9.83 -0.81 -21.18
C TYR A 91 9.44 -0.87 -19.70
N GLU A 92 8.29 -1.43 -19.38
CA GLU A 92 7.83 -1.68 -18.01
C GLU A 92 8.68 -2.71 -17.26
N GLU A 93 9.46 -3.56 -17.93
CA GLU A 93 10.46 -4.45 -17.30
C GLU A 93 11.86 -3.80 -17.23
N GLY A 94 12.01 -2.53 -17.62
CA GLY A 94 13.29 -1.82 -17.58
C GLY A 94 14.32 -2.34 -18.59
N LYS A 95 13.91 -3.12 -19.59
CA LYS A 95 14.80 -3.73 -20.60
C LYS A 95 15.22 -2.76 -21.70
N ILE A 96 14.46 -1.69 -21.89
CA ILE A 96 14.77 -0.62 -22.83
C ILE A 96 14.65 0.73 -22.13
N SER A 97 15.48 1.69 -22.56
CA SER A 97 15.45 3.04 -22.00
C SER A 97 14.21 3.81 -22.48
N SER A 98 13.83 4.87 -21.74
CA SER A 98 12.81 5.83 -22.18
C SER A 98 13.11 6.40 -23.58
N SER A 99 14.38 6.72 -23.85
CA SER A 99 14.81 7.24 -25.15
C SER A 99 14.55 6.24 -26.28
N ASP A 100 14.93 4.97 -26.07
CA ASP A 100 14.73 3.91 -27.05
C ASP A 100 13.26 3.57 -27.26
N PHE A 101 12.47 3.53 -26.17
CA PHE A 101 11.03 3.32 -26.23
C PHE A 101 10.38 4.38 -27.12
N PHE A 102 10.55 5.67 -26.79
CA PHE A 102 9.91 6.72 -27.57
C PHE A 102 10.45 6.82 -29.00
N LYS A 103 11.73 6.53 -29.23
CA LYS A 103 12.29 6.43 -30.59
C LYS A 103 11.55 5.34 -31.38
N LYS A 104 11.42 4.13 -30.83
CA LYS A 104 10.69 3.03 -31.48
C LYS A 104 9.22 3.39 -31.73
N VAL A 105 8.55 4.08 -30.80
CA VAL A 105 7.16 4.53 -30.98
C VAL A 105 7.07 5.51 -32.15
N ARG A 106 7.93 6.53 -32.20
CA ARG A 106 7.93 7.49 -33.30
C ARG A 106 8.22 6.83 -34.64
N ASP A 107 9.22 5.97 -34.69
CA ASP A 107 9.63 5.31 -35.94
C ASP A 107 8.54 4.36 -36.44
N SER A 108 7.96 3.53 -35.56
CA SER A 108 6.95 2.53 -35.93
C SER A 108 5.63 3.15 -36.35
N LEU A 109 5.26 4.28 -35.72
CA LEU A 109 4.02 5.00 -36.01
C LEU A 109 4.24 6.18 -36.95
N GLU A 110 5.43 6.38 -37.51
CA GLU A 110 5.73 7.50 -38.41
C GLU A 110 5.23 8.85 -37.86
N LEU A 111 5.51 9.12 -36.58
CA LEU A 111 4.95 10.28 -35.87
C LEU A 111 5.59 11.58 -36.35
N ASP A 112 4.76 12.56 -36.68
CA ASP A 112 5.19 13.93 -37.01
C ASP A 112 5.30 14.80 -35.73
N MET A 113 6.01 14.29 -34.73
CA MET A 113 6.20 14.97 -33.45
C MET A 113 7.41 14.45 -32.68
N GLY A 114 8.09 15.33 -31.94
CA GLY A 114 9.17 14.96 -31.04
C GLY A 114 8.70 14.50 -29.65
N ASN A 115 9.67 14.12 -28.81
CA ASN A 115 9.42 13.65 -27.44
C ASN A 115 8.75 14.70 -26.56
N GLU A 116 9.03 15.99 -26.80
CA GLU A 116 8.47 17.11 -26.08
C GLU A 116 6.94 17.17 -26.16
N LYS A 117 6.36 16.68 -27.26
CA LYS A 117 4.90 16.56 -27.42
C LYS A 117 4.40 15.15 -27.12
N LEU A 118 5.18 14.11 -27.43
CA LEU A 118 4.75 12.71 -27.26
C LEU A 118 4.66 12.30 -25.79
N LEU A 119 5.63 12.72 -24.96
CA LEU A 119 5.67 12.37 -23.54
C LEU A 119 4.43 12.89 -22.77
N PRO A 120 3.97 14.14 -22.95
CA PRO A 120 2.69 14.58 -22.38
C PRO A 120 1.51 13.71 -22.81
N ILE A 121 1.41 13.33 -24.09
CA ILE A 121 0.33 12.45 -24.58
C ILE A 121 0.38 11.08 -23.90
N TRP A 122 1.57 10.49 -23.81
CA TRP A 122 1.81 9.19 -23.18
C TRP A 122 1.41 9.18 -21.70
N ASN A 123 1.62 10.30 -21.01
CA ASN A 123 1.35 10.42 -19.59
C ASN A 123 -0.08 10.88 -19.24
N ASP A 124 -0.83 11.43 -20.20
CA ASP A 124 -2.18 11.96 -19.96
C ASP A 124 -3.25 10.86 -19.77
N ILE A 125 -2.83 9.60 -19.74
CA ILE A 125 -3.73 8.46 -19.55
C ILE A 125 -4.30 8.38 -18.14
N PHE A 126 -3.73 9.09 -17.16
CA PHE A 126 -4.08 8.98 -15.75
C PHE A 126 -5.09 10.04 -15.30
N PHE A 127 -6.07 9.64 -14.49
CA PHE A 127 -7.06 10.53 -13.90
C PHE A 127 -7.56 10.01 -12.55
N GLU A 128 -8.09 10.91 -11.73
CA GLU A 128 -8.53 10.59 -10.38
C GLU A 128 -10.05 10.41 -10.30
N GLY A 129 -10.50 9.32 -9.69
CA GLY A 129 -11.91 9.03 -9.42
C GLY A 129 -12.25 9.02 -7.92
N PRO A 130 -13.55 9.09 -7.56
CA PRO A 130 -13.99 9.05 -6.16
C PRO A 130 -13.55 7.79 -5.41
N LEU A 131 -13.62 6.63 -6.07
CA LEU A 131 -13.23 5.35 -5.47
C LEU A 131 -11.72 5.28 -5.20
N ASN A 132 -10.90 5.88 -6.07
CA ASN A 132 -9.46 6.00 -5.84
C ASN A 132 -9.17 6.81 -4.56
N LYS A 133 -9.80 7.98 -4.41
CA LYS A 133 -9.66 8.80 -3.19
C LYS A 133 -10.06 8.05 -1.93
N LYS A 134 -11.14 7.27 -2.02
CA LYS A 134 -11.66 6.46 -0.91
C LYS A 134 -10.66 5.40 -0.46
N ILE A 135 -10.10 4.62 -1.40
CA ILE A 135 -9.08 3.61 -1.06
C ILE A 135 -7.77 4.24 -0.61
N GLN A 136 -7.36 5.38 -1.19
CA GLN A 136 -6.18 6.13 -0.73
C GLN A 136 -6.32 6.58 0.73
N ALA A 137 -7.47 7.12 1.12
CA ALA A 137 -7.74 7.54 2.49
C ALA A 137 -7.71 6.34 3.46
N PHE A 138 -8.38 5.25 3.10
CA PHE A 138 -8.37 4.01 3.88
C PHE A 138 -6.96 3.46 4.08
N LEU A 139 -6.14 3.40 3.03
CA LEU A 139 -4.76 2.94 3.13
C LEU A 139 -3.92 3.89 3.99
N GLY A 140 -4.16 5.19 3.90
CA GLY A 140 -3.51 6.19 4.76
C GLY A 140 -3.71 5.92 6.25
N GLU A 141 -4.90 5.48 6.66
CA GLU A 141 -5.22 5.07 8.04
C GLU A 141 -4.66 3.67 8.36
N ALA A 142 -4.76 2.74 7.41
CA ALA A 142 -4.27 1.36 7.56
C ALA A 142 -2.75 1.30 7.81
N LYS A 143 -2.00 2.34 7.43
CA LYS A 143 -0.54 2.43 7.63
C LYS A 143 -0.10 2.32 9.10
N GLU A 144 -0.95 2.70 10.04
CA GLU A 144 -0.66 2.60 11.47
C GLU A 144 -0.63 1.14 11.96
N LYS A 145 -1.29 0.23 11.22
CA LYS A 145 -1.47 -1.18 11.59
C LYS A 145 -0.71 -2.14 10.67
N TYR A 146 -0.57 -1.79 9.38
CA TYR A 146 -0.02 -2.66 8.35
C TYR A 146 1.21 -2.06 7.67
N LYS A 147 2.13 -2.93 7.23
CA LYS A 147 3.13 -2.56 6.23
C LYS A 147 2.47 -2.37 4.88
N LEU A 148 2.62 -1.19 4.29
CA LEU A 148 2.04 -0.88 2.99
C LEU A 148 3.10 -1.00 1.91
N VAL A 149 2.86 -1.87 0.93
CA VAL A 149 3.74 -2.04 -0.23
C VAL A 149 2.94 -1.83 -1.51
N MET A 150 3.38 -0.92 -2.36
CA MET A 150 2.80 -0.76 -3.70
C MET A 150 3.48 -1.74 -4.65
N ILE A 151 2.73 -2.44 -5.49
CA ILE A 151 3.25 -3.33 -6.53
C ILE A 151 2.62 -2.96 -7.86
N SER A 152 3.41 -2.38 -8.77
CA SER A 152 2.88 -1.85 -10.03
C SER A 152 3.69 -2.30 -11.24
N ASN A 153 2.96 -2.72 -12.29
CA ASN A 153 3.50 -2.75 -13.64
C ASN A 153 3.51 -1.31 -14.17
N ILE A 154 4.66 -0.68 -14.19
CA ILE A 154 4.82 0.74 -14.55
C ILE A 154 6.18 0.95 -15.22
N ASN A 155 6.27 1.98 -16.07
CA ASN A 155 7.52 2.43 -16.68
C ASN A 155 8.07 3.71 -16.00
N GLU A 156 9.34 4.01 -16.27
CA GLU A 156 10.06 5.17 -15.72
C GLU A 156 9.27 6.48 -15.92
N THR A 157 8.82 6.77 -17.14
CA THR A 157 8.15 8.05 -17.43
C THR A 157 6.79 8.22 -16.76
N HIS A 158 6.01 7.13 -16.64
CA HIS A 158 4.75 7.15 -15.88
C HIS A 158 5.03 7.35 -14.39
N TRP A 159 6.05 6.70 -13.85
CA TRP A 159 6.44 6.89 -12.45
C TRP A 159 6.86 8.34 -12.17
N GLU A 160 7.75 8.90 -13.00
CA GLU A 160 8.20 10.28 -12.87
C GLU A 160 7.04 11.29 -12.96
N PHE A 161 6.04 10.98 -13.79
CA PHE A 161 4.82 11.76 -13.91
C PHE A 161 3.94 11.68 -12.65
N LEU A 162 3.84 10.51 -12.01
CA LEU A 162 2.91 10.28 -10.90
C LEU A 162 3.49 10.54 -9.51
N LYS A 163 4.80 10.38 -9.32
CA LYS A 163 5.43 10.29 -7.98
C LYS A 163 5.14 11.48 -7.04
N ASN A 164 4.88 12.66 -7.61
CA ASN A 164 4.55 13.88 -6.85
C ASN A 164 3.08 14.31 -6.99
N ARG A 165 2.24 13.56 -7.70
CA ARG A 165 0.83 13.90 -7.97
C ARG A 165 -0.16 13.06 -7.19
N VAL A 166 0.25 11.88 -6.70
CA VAL A 166 -0.62 10.99 -5.94
C VAL A 166 -0.16 11.01 -4.47
N PRO A 167 -0.87 11.70 -3.56
CA PRO A 167 -0.39 11.96 -2.20
C PRO A 167 -0.15 10.70 -1.36
N VAL A 168 -0.93 9.63 -1.61
CA VAL A 168 -0.85 8.40 -0.82
C VAL A 168 0.50 7.70 -0.94
N PHE A 169 1.30 7.96 -1.98
CA PHE A 169 2.61 7.32 -2.17
C PHE A 169 3.55 7.53 -0.97
N SER A 170 3.47 8.70 -0.32
CA SER A 170 4.23 9.00 0.89
C SER A 170 3.87 8.12 2.10
N LYS A 171 2.74 7.41 2.05
CA LYS A 171 2.28 6.50 3.11
C LYS A 171 2.79 5.08 2.92
N PHE A 172 3.24 4.71 1.73
CA PHE A 172 3.76 3.36 1.48
C PHE A 172 5.15 3.18 2.12
N ASP A 173 5.36 2.07 2.83
CA ASP A 173 6.68 1.70 3.37
C ASP A 173 7.66 1.35 2.23
N LYS A 174 7.15 0.76 1.15
CA LYS A 174 7.93 0.44 -0.04
C LYS A 174 7.09 0.53 -1.32
N LEU A 175 7.75 0.90 -2.40
CA LEU A 175 7.23 0.86 -3.76
C LEU A 175 8.03 -0.18 -4.55
N ILE A 176 7.34 -1.14 -5.14
CA ILE A 176 7.90 -2.18 -6.01
C ILE A 176 7.43 -1.85 -7.43
N LEU A 177 8.32 -1.23 -8.20
CA LEU A 177 8.05 -0.76 -9.56
C LEU A 177 8.67 -1.75 -10.54
N SER A 178 7.88 -2.28 -11.49
CA SER A 178 8.34 -3.35 -12.38
C SER A 178 9.61 -3.00 -13.16
N TYR A 179 9.75 -1.73 -13.58
CA TYR A 179 10.91 -1.29 -14.37
C TYR A 179 12.19 -1.22 -13.52
N GLU A 180 12.09 -1.03 -12.21
CA GLU A 180 13.24 -1.01 -11.30
C GLU A 180 13.66 -2.43 -10.91
N VAL A 181 12.70 -3.33 -10.71
CA VAL A 181 12.98 -4.71 -10.26
C VAL A 181 13.17 -5.70 -11.41
N GLY A 182 12.81 -5.33 -12.65
CA GLY A 182 13.00 -6.15 -13.85
C GLY A 182 11.91 -7.19 -14.11
N PHE A 183 10.87 -7.24 -13.28
CA PHE A 183 9.79 -8.22 -13.36
C PHE A 183 8.43 -7.55 -13.25
N ARG A 184 7.46 -8.03 -14.04
CA ARG A 184 6.05 -7.60 -14.01
C ARG A 184 5.18 -8.63 -13.30
N LYS A 185 4.06 -8.19 -12.76
CA LYS A 185 2.93 -9.09 -12.43
C LYS A 185 2.44 -9.76 -13.72
N PRO A 186 2.11 -11.06 -13.71
CA PRO A 186 2.00 -11.97 -12.55
C PRO A 186 3.27 -12.80 -12.23
N ALA A 187 4.47 -12.40 -12.63
CA ALA A 187 5.69 -13.13 -12.32
C ALA A 187 5.90 -13.25 -10.80
N LYS A 188 6.36 -14.40 -10.31
CA LYS A 188 6.49 -14.67 -8.86
C LYS A 188 7.47 -13.69 -8.20
N GLU A 189 8.50 -13.29 -8.94
CA GLU A 189 9.62 -12.46 -8.51
C GLU A 189 9.16 -11.09 -8.01
N ILE A 190 8.13 -10.49 -8.60
CA ILE A 190 7.63 -9.18 -8.15
C ILE A 190 6.90 -9.30 -6.81
N TYR A 191 6.18 -10.42 -6.58
CA TYR A 191 5.52 -10.69 -5.31
C TYR A 191 6.54 -11.05 -4.22
N ASP A 192 7.59 -11.80 -4.57
CA ASP A 192 8.69 -12.12 -3.66
C ASP A 192 9.45 -10.85 -3.24
N ALA A 193 9.68 -9.91 -4.16
CA ALA A 193 10.27 -8.62 -3.85
C ALA A 193 9.42 -7.83 -2.84
N ALA A 194 8.09 -7.84 -3.01
CA ALA A 194 7.17 -7.19 -2.08
C ALA A 194 7.19 -7.86 -0.69
N LEU A 195 7.10 -9.20 -0.62
CA LEU A 195 7.18 -9.97 0.62
C LEU A 195 8.48 -9.72 1.38
N LYS A 196 9.61 -9.75 0.65
CA LYS A 196 10.92 -9.44 1.22
C LYS A 196 10.97 -8.02 1.78
N SER A 197 10.44 -7.04 1.06
CA SER A 197 10.43 -5.64 1.52
C SER A 197 9.55 -5.42 2.75
N ALA A 198 8.46 -6.15 2.88
CA ALA A 198 7.57 -6.10 4.03
C ALA A 198 8.05 -6.95 5.21
N ASN A 199 9.09 -7.79 5.02
CA ASN A 199 9.47 -8.86 5.93
C ASN A 199 8.27 -9.75 6.33
N ALA A 200 7.43 -10.06 5.35
CA ALA A 200 6.18 -10.80 5.54
C ALA A 200 6.23 -12.17 4.86
N VAL A 201 5.55 -13.15 5.44
CA VAL A 201 5.26 -14.43 4.77
C VAL A 201 3.98 -14.31 3.93
N PRO A 202 3.80 -15.10 2.85
CA PRO A 202 2.65 -14.97 1.95
C PRO A 202 1.28 -14.97 2.64
N SER A 203 1.10 -15.87 3.62
CA SER A 203 -0.15 -15.99 4.38
C SER A 203 -0.47 -14.80 5.29
N LYS A 204 0.52 -13.92 5.49
CA LYS A 204 0.42 -12.67 6.26
C LYS A 204 0.36 -11.43 5.36
N ALA A 205 0.32 -11.58 4.04
CA ALA A 205 0.08 -10.49 3.11
C ALA A 205 -1.36 -10.54 2.57
N PHE A 206 -1.97 -9.36 2.40
CA PHE A 206 -3.25 -9.19 1.73
C PHE A 206 -3.07 -8.32 0.47
N TYR A 207 -3.59 -8.76 -0.66
CA TYR A 207 -3.39 -8.10 -1.96
C TYR A 207 -4.64 -7.42 -2.50
N ILE A 208 -4.47 -6.21 -3.02
CA ILE A 208 -5.52 -5.40 -3.66
C ILE A 208 -5.03 -5.04 -5.07
N ASP A 209 -5.78 -5.45 -6.08
CA ASP A 209 -5.49 -5.22 -7.50
C ASP A 209 -6.81 -5.17 -8.27
N ASP A 210 -6.96 -4.39 -9.34
CA ASP A 210 -8.21 -4.34 -10.11
C ASP A 210 -8.44 -5.63 -10.92
N ARG A 211 -7.36 -6.36 -11.23
CA ARG A 211 -7.38 -7.52 -12.10
C ARG A 211 -7.48 -8.84 -11.36
N LYS A 212 -8.57 -9.57 -11.63
CA LYS A 212 -8.85 -10.91 -11.08
C LYS A 212 -7.74 -11.92 -11.39
N ASP A 213 -7.18 -11.89 -12.60
CA ASP A 213 -6.11 -12.82 -13.00
C ASP A 213 -4.82 -12.61 -12.18
N LEU A 214 -4.53 -11.37 -11.76
CA LEU A 214 -3.38 -11.07 -10.89
C LEU A 214 -3.63 -11.50 -9.44
N ILE A 215 -4.87 -11.39 -8.95
CA ILE A 215 -5.27 -11.94 -7.64
C ILE A 215 -5.15 -13.47 -7.65
N GLU A 216 -5.59 -14.14 -8.70
CA GLU A 216 -5.49 -15.59 -8.85
C GLU A 216 -4.03 -16.06 -8.92
N ALA A 217 -3.17 -15.33 -9.62
CA ALA A 217 -1.74 -15.62 -9.65
C ALA A 217 -1.10 -15.48 -8.26
N ALA A 218 -1.38 -14.38 -7.55
CA ALA A 218 -0.89 -14.16 -6.19
C ALA A 218 -1.36 -15.26 -5.21
N SER A 219 -2.60 -15.74 -5.38
CA SER A 219 -3.17 -16.83 -4.58
C SER A 219 -2.38 -18.14 -4.73
N LYS A 220 -1.87 -18.45 -5.92
CA LYS A 220 -0.98 -19.61 -6.15
C LYS A 220 0.33 -19.52 -5.37
N PHE A 221 0.74 -18.32 -4.97
CA PHE A 221 1.90 -18.06 -4.14
C PHE A 221 1.55 -17.93 -2.64
N GLY A 222 0.29 -18.19 -2.26
CA GLY A 222 -0.18 -18.12 -0.88
C GLY A 222 -0.61 -16.74 -0.41
N ILE A 223 -0.69 -15.75 -1.31
CA ILE A 223 -1.12 -14.38 -1.00
C ILE A 223 -2.62 -14.26 -1.30
N LYS A 224 -3.43 -13.99 -0.28
CA LYS A 224 -4.87 -13.77 -0.46
C LYS A 224 -5.11 -12.32 -0.89
N GLY A 225 -6.14 -12.10 -1.70
CA GLY A 225 -6.48 -10.74 -2.13
C GLY A 225 -7.90 -10.59 -2.62
N VAL A 226 -8.25 -9.37 -3.00
CA VAL A 226 -9.55 -8.98 -3.55
C VAL A 226 -9.32 -8.19 -4.84
N ALA A 227 -10.07 -8.55 -5.88
CA ALA A 227 -10.15 -7.75 -7.10
C ALA A 227 -10.92 -6.46 -6.80
N PHE A 228 -10.28 -5.31 -6.96
CA PHE A 228 -10.82 -4.01 -6.62
C PHE A 228 -11.61 -3.41 -7.76
N GLU A 229 -12.91 -3.66 -7.75
CA GLU A 229 -13.85 -3.14 -8.74
C GLU A 229 -15.12 -2.70 -8.02
N GLY A 230 -15.34 -1.38 -7.98
CA GLY A 230 -16.54 -0.79 -7.38
C GLY A 230 -16.59 -0.82 -5.85
N GLU A 231 -17.72 -0.37 -5.32
CA GLU A 231 -17.93 -0.18 -3.88
C GLU A 231 -18.00 -1.49 -3.09
N GLU A 232 -18.54 -2.55 -3.69
CA GLU A 232 -18.63 -3.86 -3.04
C GLU A 232 -17.22 -4.41 -2.70
N ALA A 233 -16.25 -4.23 -3.60
CA ALA A 233 -14.88 -4.63 -3.36
C ALA A 233 -14.24 -3.85 -2.20
N PHE A 234 -14.52 -2.54 -2.12
CA PHE A 234 -14.05 -1.71 -1.00
C PHE A 234 -14.58 -2.22 0.35
N GLU A 235 -15.87 -2.56 0.43
CA GLU A 235 -16.46 -3.13 1.65
C GLU A 235 -15.84 -4.48 2.02
N LYS A 236 -15.58 -5.36 1.03
CA LYS A 236 -14.87 -6.63 1.26
C LYS A 236 -13.47 -6.43 1.82
N ILE A 237 -12.74 -5.43 1.33
CA ILE A 237 -11.39 -5.08 1.80
C ILE A 237 -11.44 -4.64 3.27
N LYS A 238 -12.38 -3.75 3.63
CA LYS A 238 -12.55 -3.32 5.03
C LYS A 238 -12.85 -4.48 5.96
N VAL A 239 -13.77 -5.37 5.58
CA VAL A 239 -14.12 -6.55 6.38
C VAL A 239 -12.94 -7.50 6.51
N ALA A 240 -12.13 -7.68 5.45
CA ALA A 240 -10.97 -8.56 5.48
C ALA A 240 -9.82 -8.04 6.35
N LEU A 241 -9.74 -6.72 6.55
CA LEU A 241 -8.66 -6.01 7.25
C LEU A 241 -9.07 -5.41 8.61
N ALA A 242 -10.32 -5.61 9.04
CA ALA A 242 -10.79 -5.27 10.38
C ALA A 242 -10.19 -6.24 11.42
#